data_AF-A0A938D796-F1
#
_entry.id   AF-A0A938D796-F1
#
_cell.length_a   1.000
_cell.length_b   1.000
_cell.length_c   1.000
_cell.angle_alpha   90.00
_cell.angle_beta   90.00
_cell.angle_gamma   90.00
#
_symmetry.space_group_name_H-M   'P 1'
#
loop_
_entity.id
_entity.type
_entity.pdbx_description
1 polymer ?
#
loop_
_entity_poly.entity_id
_entity_poly.type
_entity_poly.pdbx_seq_one_letter_code
_entity_poly.pdbx_strand_id
1 'polypeptide(L)'
;MTDTANREPTARRDTARFSGPSFWAGVGVGVSLMLFGVSMPILGLAALADTRLVMCTGLGILLAAFGAQAEVKQKLWVITGCGAIALILYFALDHIGNRVQFAKGQIHDASDAVSVDVAGEHSFLVALRNGTYNFAAESTLVHGDFVRVTVVYGRDEEFDFNCVPMAYVRQALGQQKPVEWRIDRKKQELLRNSDRKVIARNACKDGPIAVADIGDAGSTAAAPPPFIGGARAQSTTERQRIKTARPVDEVLRDLRTEQTTLRREARDELSSLGVDMVVPGMKAFHAAGADDYRMRLGIVVALTQALRIDKGRARAMSERLTRTDLLALLKLVEHPDRTMRLYATEFLFDLGDARTVMPALDMARATTSDDTRYNLVLIVSNAYRALPAAERPPATAALRALSGQPTTGPKTKDTIERILRG
;
A
#
# COMPACT_ATOMS: atom_id res chain seq x y z
N MET A 1 -51.90 63.22 32.84
CA MET A 1 -50.64 63.50 32.12
C MET A 1 -49.53 63.44 33.15
N THR A 2 -48.99 62.24 33.35
CA THR A 2 -47.93 61.94 34.33
C THR A 2 -46.95 61.07 33.57
N ASP A 3 -45.82 61.67 33.25
CA ASP A 3 -44.77 61.17 32.38
C ASP A 3 -43.80 60.32 33.21
N THR A 4 -44.02 59.00 33.25
CA THR A 4 -43.12 58.05 33.90
C THR A 4 -41.97 57.71 32.96
N ALA A 5 -40.89 58.47 33.08
CA ALA A 5 -39.64 58.26 32.37
C ALA A 5 -38.97 56.93 32.74
N ASN A 6 -38.94 55.99 31.79
CA ASN A 6 -38.07 54.82 31.78
C ASN A 6 -36.60 55.27 31.77
N ARG A 7 -35.89 55.11 32.91
CA ARG A 7 -34.43 55.11 32.94
C ARG A 7 -33.95 53.67 32.84
N GLU A 8 -33.50 53.27 31.65
CA GLU A 8 -32.70 52.06 31.48
C GLU A 8 -31.44 52.16 32.36
N PRO A 9 -31.13 51.15 33.17
CA PRO A 9 -29.87 51.10 33.88
C PRO A 9 -28.75 50.98 32.84
N THR A 10 -27.98 52.05 32.67
CA THR A 10 -26.71 52.05 31.96
C THR A 10 -25.79 51.08 32.70
N ALA A 11 -25.80 49.82 32.27
CA ALA A 11 -24.85 48.81 32.69
C ALA A 11 -23.46 49.32 32.37
N ARG A 12 -22.81 49.88 33.40
CA ARG A 12 -21.41 50.29 33.38
C ARG A 12 -20.62 49.01 33.04
N ARG A 13 -20.23 48.87 31.77
CA ARG A 13 -19.27 47.85 31.35
C ARG A 13 -17.95 48.23 32.00
N ASP A 14 -17.77 47.82 33.25
CA ASP A 14 -16.46 47.71 33.85
C ASP A 14 -15.73 46.67 33.00
N THR A 15 -14.98 47.17 32.02
CA THR A 15 -14.05 46.37 31.25
C THR A 15 -13.04 45.86 32.26
N ALA A 16 -13.26 44.65 32.75
CA ALA A 16 -12.36 43.93 33.62
C ALA A 16 -10.96 44.04 33.01
N ARG A 17 -10.11 44.88 33.60
CA ARG A 17 -8.78 45.14 33.08
C ARG A 17 -7.98 43.86 33.27
N PHE A 18 -7.75 43.14 32.18
CA PHE A 18 -6.85 41.98 32.06
C PHE A 18 -5.37 42.32 32.32
N SER A 19 -5.06 43.16 33.31
CA SER A 19 -3.74 43.77 33.49
C SER A 19 -3.07 43.42 34.82
N GLY A 20 -3.61 42.44 35.57
CA GLY A 20 -2.96 41.96 36.79
C GLY A 20 -1.63 41.26 36.46
N PRO A 21 -0.52 41.57 37.15
CA PRO A 21 0.77 40.89 36.97
C PRO A 21 0.70 39.36 37.12
N SER A 22 -0.19 38.86 38.00
CA SER A 22 -0.41 37.44 38.23
C SER A 22 -1.06 36.71 37.04
N PHE A 23 -1.92 37.39 36.28
CA PHE A 23 -2.52 36.82 35.07
C PHE A 23 -1.47 36.59 33.99
N TRP A 24 -0.66 37.61 33.70
CA TRP A 24 0.41 37.52 32.70
C TRP A 24 1.49 36.51 33.08
N ALA A 25 1.81 36.39 34.38
CA ALA A 25 2.67 35.32 34.88
C ALA A 25 2.08 33.93 34.59
N GLY A 26 0.79 33.71 34.86
CA GLY A 26 0.11 32.44 34.56
C GLY A 26 0.11 32.09 33.07
N VAL A 27 -0.22 33.07 32.22
CA VAL A 27 -0.17 32.91 30.75
C VAL A 27 1.25 32.59 30.29
N GLY A 28 2.25 33.34 30.77
CA GLY A 28 3.66 33.12 30.44
C GLY A 28 4.12 31.71 30.78
N VAL A 29 3.87 31.26 32.01
CA VAL A 29 4.24 29.90 32.46
C VAL A 29 3.54 28.83 31.62
N GLY A 30 2.23 28.98 31.36
CA GLY A 30 1.47 28.00 30.59
C GLY A 30 1.95 27.88 29.14
N VAL A 31 2.22 29.02 28.47
CA VAL A 31 2.79 29.04 27.11
C VAL A 31 4.20 28.45 27.09
N SER A 32 5.05 28.80 28.06
CA SER A 32 6.40 28.24 28.16
C SER A 32 6.38 26.72 28.31
N LEU A 33 5.48 26.17 29.14
CA LEU A 33 5.33 24.72 29.29
C LEU A 33 4.83 24.05 28.02
N MET A 34 3.88 24.66 27.30
CA MET A 34 3.44 24.14 25.99
C MET A 34 4.58 24.11 24.97
N LEU A 35 5.30 25.21 24.82
CA LEU A 35 6.44 25.31 23.91
C LEU A 35 7.53 24.30 24.28
N PHE A 36 7.81 24.16 25.58
CA PHE A 36 8.75 23.18 26.09
C PHE A 36 8.31 21.74 25.74
N GLY A 37 7.04 21.40 25.97
CA GLY A 37 6.47 20.11 25.61
C GLY A 37 6.54 19.80 24.11
N VAL A 38 6.36 20.79 23.24
CA VAL A 38 6.47 20.63 21.77
C VAL A 38 7.92 20.54 21.30
N SER A 39 8.84 21.24 21.96
CA SER A 39 10.27 21.26 21.60
C SER A 39 11.02 20.00 22.03
N MET A 40 10.63 19.37 23.15
CA MET A 40 11.27 18.17 23.70
C MET A 40 11.38 16.99 22.70
N PRO A 41 10.32 16.62 21.95
CA PRO A 41 10.42 15.59 20.91
C PRO A 41 11.38 15.96 19.78
N ILE A 42 11.46 17.24 19.43
CA ILE A 42 12.34 17.73 18.35
C ILE A 42 13.81 17.59 18.75
N LEU A 43 14.11 17.82 20.03
CA LEU A 43 15.46 17.69 20.59
C LEU A 43 15.84 16.26 20.98
N GLY A 44 14.95 15.27 20.77
CA GLY A 44 15.21 13.88 21.12
C GLY A 44 15.18 13.58 22.62
N LEU A 45 14.71 14.53 23.45
CA LEU A 45 14.63 14.39 24.91
C LEU A 45 13.32 13.75 25.39
N ALA A 46 12.55 13.17 24.47
CA ALA A 46 11.24 12.58 24.75
C ALA A 46 11.24 11.45 25.80
N ALA A 47 12.41 10.89 26.13
CA ALA A 47 12.55 9.84 27.15
C ALA A 47 12.49 10.36 28.60
N LEU A 48 12.69 11.66 28.85
CA LEU A 48 12.87 12.20 30.20
C LEU A 48 11.59 12.79 30.82
N ALA A 49 10.59 13.12 30.00
CA ALA A 49 9.32 13.64 30.48
C ALA A 49 8.20 13.23 29.52
N ASP A 50 7.07 12.81 30.07
CA ASP A 50 5.86 12.57 29.29
C ASP A 50 5.38 13.91 28.70
N THR A 51 5.77 14.18 27.45
CA THR A 51 5.55 15.47 26.78
C THR A 51 4.08 15.80 26.68
N ARG A 52 3.20 14.78 26.66
CA ARG A 52 1.74 14.92 26.71
C ARG A 52 1.30 15.54 28.03
N LEU A 53 1.86 15.07 29.15
CA LEU A 53 1.57 15.59 30.48
C LEU A 53 2.01 17.06 30.61
N VAL A 54 3.21 17.39 30.13
CA VAL A 54 3.74 18.77 30.17
C VAL A 54 2.85 19.72 29.36
N MET A 55 2.43 19.32 28.15
CA MET A 55 1.50 20.12 27.34
C MET A 55 0.14 20.28 28.00
N CYS A 56 -0.43 19.21 28.55
CA CYS A 56 -1.73 19.24 29.23
C CYS A 56 -1.68 20.12 30.50
N THR A 57 -0.56 20.07 31.23
CA THR A 57 -0.33 20.93 32.40
C THR A 57 -0.23 22.40 32.00
N GLY A 58 0.51 22.72 30.92
CA GLY A 58 0.56 24.07 30.38
C GLY A 58 -0.81 24.60 29.95
N LEU A 59 -1.64 23.74 29.34
CA LEU A 59 -3.03 24.06 28.96
C LEU A 59 -3.91 24.29 30.19
N GLY A 60 -3.79 23.43 31.20
CA GLY A 60 -4.52 23.58 32.47
C GLY A 60 -4.21 24.91 33.15
N ILE A 61 -2.94 25.33 33.16
CA ILE A 61 -2.51 26.62 33.73
C ILE A 61 -3.08 27.79 32.92
N LEU A 62 -3.07 27.71 31.59
CA LEU A 62 -3.68 28.74 30.73
C LEU A 62 -5.18 28.88 31.01
N LEU A 63 -5.90 27.75 31.03
CA LEU A 63 -7.33 27.74 31.33
C LEU A 63 -7.62 28.28 32.73
N ALA A 64 -6.80 27.94 33.72
CA ALA A 64 -6.93 28.46 35.08
C ALA A 64 -6.69 29.98 35.13
N ALA A 65 -5.71 30.50 34.39
CA ALA A 65 -5.42 31.95 34.32
C ALA A 65 -6.60 32.74 33.72
N PHE A 66 -7.23 32.22 32.66
CA PHE A 66 -8.43 32.83 32.08
C PHE A 66 -9.67 32.65 32.99
N GLY A 67 -9.83 31.46 33.59
CA GLY A 67 -10.96 31.15 34.45
C GLY A 67 -10.96 31.95 35.76
N ALA A 68 -9.79 32.27 36.31
CA ALA A 68 -9.66 33.05 37.54
C ALA A 68 -10.20 34.49 37.41
N GLN A 69 -10.44 34.97 36.19
CA GLN A 69 -11.02 36.28 35.92
C GLN A 69 -12.55 36.26 35.78
N ALA A 70 -13.18 35.10 35.71
CA ALA A 70 -14.63 35.02 35.78
C ALA A 70 -15.07 35.44 37.21
N GLU A 71 -15.97 36.42 37.33
CA GLU A 71 -16.54 36.90 38.61
C GLU A 71 -17.48 35.87 39.26
N VAL A 72 -17.06 34.62 39.36
CA VAL A 72 -17.78 33.60 40.08
C VAL A 72 -17.29 33.64 41.53
N LYS A 73 -18.21 33.77 42.49
CA LYS A 73 -17.92 33.76 43.94
C LYS A 73 -17.13 32.54 44.44
N GLN A 74 -16.91 31.55 43.58
CA GLN A 74 -16.32 30.25 43.89
C GLN A 74 -15.04 29.98 43.07
N LYS A 75 -13.98 30.76 43.33
CA LYS A 75 -12.66 30.63 42.68
C LYS A 75 -12.05 29.23 42.80
N LEU A 76 -12.35 28.50 43.87
CA LEU A 76 -11.83 27.15 44.10
C LEU A 76 -12.32 26.14 43.04
N TRP A 77 -13.59 26.24 42.64
CA TRP A 77 -14.19 25.32 41.67
C TRP A 77 -13.59 25.46 40.27
N VAL A 78 -13.19 26.66 39.88
CA VAL A 78 -12.55 26.91 38.59
C VAL A 78 -11.18 26.23 38.53
N ILE A 79 -10.37 26.36 39.58
CA ILE A 79 -9.04 25.73 39.66
C ILE A 79 -9.17 24.20 39.61
N THR A 80 -10.09 23.63 40.40
CA THR A 80 -10.35 22.18 40.40
C THR A 80 -10.87 21.69 39.05
N GLY A 81 -11.76 22.45 38.40
CA GLY A 81 -12.30 22.13 37.08
C GLY A 81 -11.24 22.13 35.98
N CYS A 82 -10.36 23.13 35.96
CA CYS A 82 -9.24 23.18 34.99
C CYS A 82 -8.27 22.02 35.19
N GLY A 83 -7.96 21.65 36.44
CA GLY A 83 -7.14 20.48 36.75
C GLY A 83 -7.77 19.17 36.27
N ALA A 84 -9.08 19.00 36.49
CA ALA A 84 -9.82 17.83 36.04
C ALA A 84 -9.85 17.73 34.50
N ILE A 85 -10.09 18.84 33.79
CA ILE A 85 -10.08 18.87 32.32
C ILE A 85 -8.68 18.52 31.78
N ALA A 86 -7.62 19.07 32.38
CA ALA A 86 -6.25 18.75 31.99
C ALA A 86 -5.92 17.25 32.17
N LEU A 87 -6.38 16.64 33.27
CA LEU A 87 -6.25 15.20 33.49
C LEU A 87 -7.06 14.37 32.49
N ILE A 88 -8.31 14.75 32.22
CA ILE A 88 -9.16 14.06 31.23
C ILE A 88 -8.52 14.14 29.84
N LEU A 89 -8.02 15.31 29.44
CA LEU A 89 -7.31 15.49 28.17
C LEU A 89 -6.03 14.66 28.11
N TYR A 90 -5.27 14.61 29.21
CA TYR A 90 -4.10 13.75 29.32
C TYR A 90 -4.47 12.29 29.11
N PHE A 91 -5.47 11.78 29.84
CA PHE A 91 -5.93 10.39 29.68
C PHE A 91 -6.48 10.12 28.28
N ALA A 92 -7.21 11.07 27.68
CA ALA A 92 -7.71 10.91 26.31
C ALA A 92 -6.57 10.83 25.30
N LEU A 93 -5.58 11.72 25.40
CA LEU A 93 -4.41 11.74 24.53
C LEU A 93 -3.50 10.53 24.77
N ASP A 94 -3.35 10.09 26.00
CA ASP A 94 -2.60 8.88 26.34
C ASP A 94 -3.32 7.64 25.81
N HIS A 95 -4.63 7.55 25.98
CA HIS A 95 -5.45 6.45 25.47
C HIS A 95 -5.42 6.36 23.95
N ILE A 96 -5.49 7.48 23.24
CA ILE A 96 -5.36 7.53 21.78
C ILE A 96 -3.92 7.21 21.35
N GLY A 97 -2.95 7.84 22.00
CA GLY A 97 -1.53 7.73 21.67
C GLY A 97 -0.91 6.37 21.96
N ASN A 98 -1.48 5.58 22.88
CA ASN A 98 -1.02 4.24 23.21
C ASN A 98 -1.69 3.16 22.35
N ARG A 99 -2.83 3.45 21.73
CA ARG A 99 -3.51 2.52 20.81
C ARG A 99 -2.84 2.46 19.44
N VAL A 100 -2.24 3.56 18.99
CA VAL A 100 -1.63 3.63 17.66
C VAL A 100 -0.12 3.48 17.79
N GLN A 101 0.34 2.24 17.74
CA GLN A 101 1.77 1.97 17.65
C GLN A 101 2.23 2.11 16.20
N PHE A 102 3.38 2.73 16.01
CA PHE A 102 4.01 2.84 14.69
C PHE A 102 5.30 2.04 14.68
N ALA A 103 5.49 1.25 13.63
CA ALA A 103 6.80 0.70 13.28
C ALA A 103 7.49 1.73 12.41
N LYS A 104 8.66 2.19 12.82
CA LYS A 104 9.51 3.09 12.02
C LYS A 104 10.52 2.24 11.28
N GLY A 105 10.85 2.62 10.05
CA GLY A 105 11.94 2.01 9.32
C GLY A 105 12.71 3.00 8.46
N GLN A 106 13.91 2.58 8.07
CA GLN A 106 14.87 3.35 7.30
C GLN A 106 15.44 2.45 6.21
N ILE A 107 15.53 3.00 5.00
CA ILE A 107 16.05 2.33 3.81
C ILE A 107 17.25 3.16 3.33
N HIS A 108 18.44 2.62 3.59
CA HIS A 108 19.73 3.18 3.20
C HIS A 108 20.11 2.78 1.76
N ASP A 109 21.06 3.52 1.18
CA ASP A 109 21.59 3.30 -0.18
C ASP A 109 20.54 3.39 -1.31
N ALA A 110 19.50 4.19 -1.09
CA ALA A 110 18.51 4.53 -2.11
C ALA A 110 18.46 6.03 -2.40
N SER A 111 19.48 6.81 -2.05
CA SER A 111 19.44 8.28 -2.20
C SER A 111 19.25 8.77 -3.63
N ASP A 112 19.66 7.97 -4.61
CA ASP A 112 19.50 8.20 -6.05
C ASP A 112 18.24 7.56 -6.64
N ALA A 113 17.42 6.88 -5.82
CA ALA A 113 16.12 6.37 -6.25
C ALA A 113 15.14 7.53 -6.48
N VAL A 114 14.43 7.48 -7.61
CA VAL A 114 13.36 8.41 -7.97
C VAL A 114 12.16 8.25 -7.04
N SER A 115 11.85 7.01 -6.64
CA SER A 115 10.79 6.74 -5.67
C SER A 115 11.04 5.43 -4.93
N VAL A 116 10.64 5.41 -3.66
CA VAL A 116 10.56 4.19 -2.84
C VAL A 116 9.13 4.08 -2.33
N ASP A 117 8.49 2.93 -2.59
CA ASP A 117 7.19 2.57 -2.03
C ASP A 117 7.38 1.39 -1.07
N VAL A 118 6.69 1.44 0.06
CA VAL A 118 6.67 0.36 1.05
C VAL A 118 5.21 0.08 1.36
N ALA A 119 4.75 -1.13 1.13
CA ALA A 119 3.34 -1.49 1.30
C ALA A 119 3.19 -2.90 1.87
N GLY A 120 2.31 -3.07 2.87
CA GLY A 120 1.74 -4.37 3.20
C GLY A 120 0.50 -4.63 2.34
N GLU A 121 -0.61 -4.99 2.98
CA GLU A 121 -1.94 -4.91 2.38
C GLU A 121 -2.30 -3.46 1.97
N HIS A 122 -1.78 -2.49 2.73
CA HIS A 122 -1.92 -1.06 2.49
C HIS A 122 -0.55 -0.38 2.37
N SER A 123 -0.49 0.77 1.69
CA SER A 123 0.73 1.56 1.60
C SER A 123 1.11 2.18 2.93
N PHE A 124 2.40 2.13 3.26
CA PHE A 124 2.97 2.80 4.41
C PHE A 124 3.36 4.23 4.04
N LEU A 125 3.51 5.09 5.05
CA LEU A 125 3.99 6.46 4.84
C LEU A 125 5.48 6.40 4.57
N VAL A 126 5.94 6.92 3.44
CA VAL A 126 7.36 6.94 3.06
C VAL A 126 7.80 8.38 2.76
N ALA A 127 8.98 8.79 3.26
CA ALA A 127 9.54 10.12 3.04
C ALA A 127 11.08 10.07 2.96
N LEU A 128 11.66 10.85 2.03
CA LEU A 128 13.11 11.01 1.93
C LEU A 128 13.60 12.06 2.95
N ARG A 129 14.55 11.68 3.82
CA ARG A 129 15.17 12.59 4.79
C ARG A 129 16.66 12.29 4.92
N ASN A 130 17.51 13.29 4.74
CA ASN A 130 18.97 13.18 4.82
C ASN A 130 19.55 12.04 3.94
N GLY A 131 19.05 11.90 2.72
CA GLY A 131 19.50 10.85 1.78
C GLY A 131 19.05 9.42 2.15
N THR A 132 18.21 9.24 3.18
CA THR A 132 17.65 7.95 3.59
C THR A 132 16.13 7.99 3.48
N TYR A 133 15.52 6.96 2.90
CA TYR A 133 14.06 6.84 2.88
C TYR A 133 13.59 6.32 4.23
N ASN A 134 12.76 7.10 4.92
CA ASN A 134 12.14 6.71 6.18
C ASN A 134 10.71 6.25 5.88
N PHE A 135 10.26 5.18 6.53
CA PHE A 135 8.87 4.77 6.47
C PHE A 135 8.25 4.61 7.86
N ALA A 136 6.94 4.76 7.94
CA ALA A 136 6.15 4.52 9.14
C ALA A 136 4.94 3.65 8.80
N ALA A 137 4.80 2.53 9.49
CA ALA A 137 3.68 1.62 9.37
C ALA A 137 2.85 1.67 10.66
N GLU A 138 1.57 2.00 10.54
CA GLU A 138 0.63 1.95 11.65
C GLU A 138 0.30 0.50 12.00
N SER A 139 0.25 0.16 13.30
CA SER A 139 -0.04 -1.21 13.79
C SER A 139 -1.27 -1.87 13.16
N THR A 140 -2.30 -1.09 12.86
CA THR A 140 -3.54 -1.51 12.18
C THR A 140 -3.35 -1.88 10.70
N LEU A 141 -2.24 -1.46 10.09
CA LEU A 141 -1.87 -1.75 8.70
C LEU A 141 -0.81 -2.86 8.59
N VAL A 142 -0.25 -3.32 9.71
CA VAL A 142 0.80 -4.37 9.74
C VAL A 142 0.16 -5.77 9.77
N HIS A 143 -0.60 -6.08 8.71
CA HIS A 143 -1.29 -7.36 8.51
C HIS A 143 -0.73 -8.11 7.28
N GLY A 144 -1.00 -9.42 7.18
CA GLY A 144 -0.45 -10.29 6.12
C GLY A 144 0.98 -10.80 6.38
N ASP A 145 1.48 -11.66 5.50
CA ASP A 145 2.77 -12.34 5.73
C ASP A 145 3.98 -11.55 5.21
N PHE A 146 3.76 -10.66 4.24
CA PHE A 146 4.82 -9.98 3.51
C PHE A 146 4.58 -8.48 3.37
N VAL A 147 5.69 -7.75 3.34
CA VAL A 147 5.81 -6.36 2.92
C VAL A 147 6.39 -6.36 1.51
N ARG A 148 5.84 -5.50 0.67
CA ARG A 148 6.40 -5.12 -0.62
C ARG A 148 7.23 -3.87 -0.45
N VAL A 149 8.47 -3.92 -0.90
CA VAL A 149 9.34 -2.74 -1.05
C VAL A 149 9.64 -2.58 -2.52
N THR A 150 9.22 -1.47 -3.12
CA THR A 150 9.46 -1.18 -4.54
C THR A 150 10.37 0.05 -4.64
N VAL A 151 11.48 -0.08 -5.35
CA VAL A 151 12.50 0.96 -5.49
C VAL A 151 12.70 1.23 -6.96
N VAL A 152 12.53 2.49 -7.38
CA VAL A 152 12.65 2.89 -8.79
C VAL A 152 13.85 3.81 -8.94
N TYR A 153 14.81 3.40 -9.77
CA TYR A 153 15.97 4.17 -10.21
C TYR A 153 15.78 4.60 -11.67
N GLY A 154 15.56 5.90 -11.90
CA GLY A 154 15.37 6.43 -13.25
C GLY A 154 14.09 5.90 -13.93
N ARG A 155 14.16 5.66 -15.25
CA ARG A 155 13.02 5.17 -16.06
C ARG A 155 12.94 3.65 -16.20
N ASP A 156 14.08 2.96 -16.13
CA ASP A 156 14.20 1.58 -16.60
C ASP A 156 14.63 0.58 -15.52
N GLU A 157 14.99 1.04 -14.32
CA GLU A 157 15.47 0.16 -13.25
C GLU A 157 14.49 0.18 -12.07
N GLU A 158 13.71 -0.89 -11.96
CA GLU A 158 12.75 -1.11 -10.88
C GLU A 158 13.12 -2.39 -10.12
N PHE A 159 13.25 -2.28 -8.80
CA PHE A 159 13.42 -3.42 -7.91
C PHE A 159 12.17 -3.62 -7.09
N ASP A 160 11.54 -4.77 -7.23
CA ASP A 160 10.33 -5.14 -6.50
C ASP A 160 10.64 -6.30 -5.53
N PHE A 161 10.71 -5.98 -4.25
CA PHE A 161 10.91 -6.94 -3.16
C PHE A 161 9.55 -7.27 -2.53
N ASN A 162 8.79 -8.18 -3.13
CA ASN A 162 7.41 -8.50 -2.72
C ASN A 162 7.28 -9.65 -1.68
N CYS A 163 8.38 -10.07 -1.07
CA CYS A 163 8.46 -11.18 -0.11
C CYS A 163 9.23 -10.80 1.16
N VAL A 164 9.34 -9.51 1.50
CA VAL A 164 10.00 -9.08 2.73
C VAL A 164 9.13 -9.52 3.91
N PRO A 165 9.59 -10.36 4.86
CA PRO A 165 8.71 -10.86 5.92
C PRO A 165 8.14 -9.74 6.79
N MET A 166 6.81 -9.73 6.99
CA MET A 166 6.11 -8.74 7.82
C MET A 166 6.58 -8.76 9.28
N ALA A 167 7.13 -9.89 9.74
CA ALA A 167 7.73 -10.04 11.05
C ALA A 167 8.79 -8.97 11.38
N TYR A 168 9.60 -8.54 10.40
CA TYR A 168 10.59 -7.47 10.61
C TYR A 168 9.95 -6.14 10.99
N VAL A 169 8.81 -5.80 10.37
CA VAL A 169 8.07 -4.57 10.67
C VAL A 169 7.29 -4.71 11.98
N ARG A 170 6.66 -5.87 12.23
CA ARG A 170 5.94 -6.13 13.50
C ARG A 170 6.86 -6.04 14.71
N GLN A 171 8.08 -6.57 14.62
CA GLN A 171 9.02 -6.53 15.73
C GLN A 171 9.35 -5.09 16.13
N ALA A 172 9.34 -4.14 15.19
CA ALA A 172 9.58 -2.73 15.47
C ALA A 172 8.34 -1.95 15.94
N LEU A 173 7.16 -2.58 16.04
CA LEU A 173 5.97 -1.91 16.58
C LEU A 173 6.19 -1.53 18.04
N GLY A 174 5.99 -0.25 18.35
CA GLY A 174 6.18 0.29 19.70
C GLY A 174 7.64 0.39 20.13
N GLN A 175 8.60 -0.07 19.31
CA GLN A 175 10.01 0.08 19.60
C GLN A 175 10.51 1.46 19.19
N GLN A 176 11.43 2.04 19.98
CA GLN A 176 12.09 3.28 19.60
C GLN A 176 13.12 3.09 18.47
N LYS A 177 13.61 1.86 18.30
CA LYS A 177 14.62 1.53 17.29
C LYS A 177 13.95 1.26 15.94
N PRO A 178 14.29 2.01 14.88
CA PRO A 178 13.72 1.76 13.55
C PRO A 178 14.25 0.45 12.95
N VAL A 179 13.46 -0.15 12.07
CA VAL A 179 13.93 -1.21 11.17
C VAL A 179 14.90 -0.59 10.18
N GLU A 180 16.13 -1.07 10.13
CA GLU A 180 17.13 -0.55 9.19
C GLU A 180 17.37 -1.56 8.06
N TRP A 181 17.04 -1.15 6.84
CA TRP A 181 17.28 -1.89 5.61
C TRP A 181 18.27 -1.15 4.72
N ARG A 182 18.98 -1.89 3.87
CA ARG A 182 19.97 -1.35 2.93
C ARG A 182 19.80 -2.05 1.59
N ILE A 183 19.83 -1.29 0.49
CA ILE A 183 19.70 -1.85 -0.86
C ILE A 183 21.09 -2.06 -1.48
N ASP A 184 21.40 -3.30 -1.85
CA ASP A 184 22.55 -3.60 -2.71
C ASP A 184 22.08 -3.59 -4.18
N ARG A 185 22.27 -2.46 -4.86
CA ARG A 185 21.86 -2.26 -6.26
C ARG A 185 22.56 -3.23 -7.23
N LYS A 186 23.82 -3.60 -6.95
CA LYS A 186 24.58 -4.51 -7.84
C LYS A 186 24.03 -5.93 -7.78
N LYS A 187 23.63 -6.37 -6.59
CA LYS A 187 23.07 -7.72 -6.39
C LYS A 187 21.56 -7.77 -6.48
N GLN A 188 20.90 -6.61 -6.50
CA GLN A 188 19.44 -6.48 -6.42
C GLN A 188 18.89 -7.16 -5.16
N GLU A 189 19.51 -6.87 -4.02
CA GLU A 189 19.20 -7.45 -2.71
C GLU A 189 18.79 -6.37 -1.71
N LEU A 190 17.80 -6.69 -0.88
CA LEU A 190 17.46 -5.93 0.31
C LEU A 190 18.11 -6.60 1.52
N LEU A 191 19.01 -5.88 2.18
CA LEU A 191 19.80 -6.37 3.30
C LEU A 191 19.32 -5.74 4.61
N ARG A 192 19.45 -6.46 5.72
CA ARG A 192 19.33 -5.90 7.07
C ARG A 192 20.59 -5.11 7.38
N ASN A 193 20.46 -3.85 7.81
CA ASN A 193 21.62 -2.98 8.00
C ASN A 193 22.58 -3.48 9.11
N SER A 194 22.03 -4.08 10.18
CA SER A 194 22.80 -4.48 11.36
C SER A 194 23.82 -5.59 11.10
N ASP A 195 23.49 -6.56 10.24
CA ASP A 195 24.30 -7.77 10.01
C ASP A 195 24.53 -8.07 8.53
N ARG A 196 24.03 -7.21 7.63
CA ARG A 196 24.07 -7.37 6.17
C ARG A 196 23.44 -8.67 5.67
N LYS A 197 22.56 -9.29 6.45
CA LYS A 197 21.84 -10.49 6.02
C LYS A 197 20.83 -10.14 4.94
N VAL A 198 20.77 -10.94 3.88
CA VAL A 198 19.77 -10.80 2.82
C VAL A 198 18.38 -11.07 3.40
N ILE A 199 17.48 -10.10 3.26
CA ILE A 199 16.07 -10.19 3.65
C ILE A 199 15.21 -10.60 2.45
N ALA A 200 15.49 -10.02 1.28
CA ALA A 200 14.79 -10.33 0.05
C ALA A 200 15.69 -10.08 -1.17
N ARG A 201 15.42 -10.79 -2.27
CA ARG A 201 16.00 -10.52 -3.58
C ARG A 201 14.93 -10.00 -4.53
N ASN A 202 15.32 -9.20 -5.52
CA ASN A 202 14.40 -8.62 -6.50
C ASN A 202 13.52 -9.68 -7.18
N ALA A 203 12.23 -9.39 -7.30
CA ALA A 203 11.16 -10.25 -7.77
C ALA A 203 11.07 -11.60 -7.02
N CYS A 204 11.67 -11.69 -5.83
CA CYS A 204 11.63 -12.84 -4.94
C CYS A 204 12.00 -14.16 -5.63
N LYS A 205 13.08 -14.12 -6.42
CA LYS A 205 13.58 -15.25 -7.21
C LYS A 205 13.78 -16.54 -6.41
N ASP A 206 14.15 -16.41 -5.13
CA ASP A 206 14.43 -17.54 -4.24
C ASP A 206 13.25 -17.90 -3.33
N GLY A 207 12.09 -17.26 -3.52
CA GLY A 207 10.96 -17.34 -2.59
C GLY A 207 11.18 -16.54 -1.31
N PRO A 208 10.24 -16.62 -0.35
CA PRO A 208 10.37 -15.96 0.94
C PRO A 208 11.48 -16.60 1.79
N ILE A 209 12.37 -15.78 2.34
CA ILE A 209 13.41 -16.25 3.26
C ILE A 209 12.75 -16.61 4.59
N ALA A 210 12.95 -17.84 5.06
CA ALA A 210 12.32 -18.34 6.28
C ALA A 210 12.64 -17.46 7.50
N VAL A 211 11.61 -17.13 8.26
CA VAL A 211 11.66 -16.21 9.43
C VAL A 211 12.41 -16.82 10.63
N ALA A 212 12.76 -18.10 10.59
CA ALA A 212 13.48 -18.82 11.66
C ALA A 212 14.84 -18.19 12.04
N ASP A 213 15.32 -17.27 11.21
CA ASP A 213 16.59 -16.57 11.33
C ASP A 213 16.48 -15.13 11.88
N ILE A 214 15.27 -14.69 12.25
CA ILE A 214 15.07 -13.48 13.05
C ILE A 214 15.37 -13.88 14.49
N GLY A 215 16.66 -13.95 14.82
CA GLY A 215 17.16 -14.44 16.10
C GLY A 215 16.42 -13.86 17.30
N ASP A 216 16.30 -14.71 18.33
CA ASP A 216 15.82 -14.45 19.70
C ASP A 216 16.42 -13.18 20.32
N ALA A 217 16.00 -12.01 19.86
CA ALA A 217 16.15 -10.78 20.60
C ALA A 217 15.12 -10.83 21.74
N GLY A 218 15.52 -11.48 22.83
CA GLY A 218 14.74 -11.80 24.02
C GLY A 218 13.70 -10.75 24.41
N SER A 219 12.50 -10.90 23.86
CA SER A 219 11.31 -10.15 24.27
C SER A 219 10.30 -11.18 24.75
N THR A 220 10.49 -11.61 25.99
CA THR A 220 9.43 -12.18 26.83
C THR A 220 8.44 -11.06 27.20
N ALA A 221 7.85 -10.40 26.21
CA ALA A 221 6.67 -9.57 26.43
C ALA A 221 5.51 -10.54 26.64
N ALA A 222 5.26 -10.89 27.91
CA ALA A 222 4.08 -11.62 28.32
C ALA A 222 2.85 -10.99 27.66
N ALA A 223 2.12 -11.79 26.89
CA ALA A 223 0.87 -11.38 26.30
C ALA A 223 -0.05 -10.88 27.45
N PRO A 224 -0.59 -9.65 27.38
CA PRO A 224 -1.50 -9.18 28.42
C PRO A 224 -2.75 -10.09 28.45
N PRO A 225 -3.29 -10.40 29.64
CA PRO A 225 -4.46 -11.26 29.77
C PRO A 225 -5.67 -10.65 29.05
N PRO A 226 -6.56 -11.49 28.48
CA PRO A 226 -7.71 -11.03 27.72
C PRO A 226 -8.78 -10.49 28.66
N PHE A 227 -8.69 -9.21 29.03
CA PHE A 227 -9.75 -8.53 29.78
C PHE A 227 -10.64 -7.72 28.83
N ILE A 228 -11.85 -8.25 28.64
CA ILE A 228 -13.15 -7.58 28.49
C ILE A 228 -13.29 -6.52 27.37
N GLY A 229 -14.06 -6.90 26.35
CA GLY A 229 -15.12 -6.03 25.81
C GLY A 229 -14.69 -4.71 25.17
N GLY A 230 -13.65 -4.72 24.34
CA GLY A 230 -13.32 -3.57 23.50
C GLY A 230 -14.36 -3.41 22.40
N ALA A 231 -15.26 -2.43 22.56
CA ALA A 231 -16.09 -1.90 21.49
C ALA A 231 -15.22 -1.70 20.23
N ARG A 232 -15.60 -2.38 19.14
CA ARG A 232 -15.03 -2.18 17.81
C ARG A 232 -15.38 -0.77 17.36
N ALA A 233 -14.54 0.21 17.70
CA ALA A 233 -14.50 1.45 16.97
C ALA A 233 -14.00 1.09 15.56
N GLN A 234 -14.94 1.03 14.61
CA GLN A 234 -14.65 1.03 13.19
C GLN A 234 -13.80 2.27 12.89
N SER A 235 -12.48 2.08 12.87
CA SER A 235 -11.53 3.03 12.29
C SER A 235 -10.88 2.40 11.07
N THR A 236 -11.67 1.71 10.23
CA THR A 236 -11.44 1.83 8.80
C THR A 236 -12.10 3.13 8.39
N THR A 237 -11.27 4.07 8.00
CA THR A 237 -11.64 4.95 6.91
C THR A 237 -11.68 4.01 5.69
N GLU A 238 -12.74 3.34 5.20
CA GLU A 238 -14.21 3.47 5.26
C GLU A 238 -14.77 4.90 5.27
N ARG A 239 -13.97 5.85 4.79
CA ARG A 239 -14.35 6.41 3.50
C ARG A 239 -13.98 5.31 2.49
N GLN A 240 -14.87 4.44 2.01
CA GLN A 240 -16.07 4.88 1.32
C GLN A 240 -15.88 6.31 0.79
N ARG A 241 -14.76 6.55 0.09
CA ARG A 241 -14.95 7.19 -1.20
C ARG A 241 -15.92 6.23 -1.88
N ILE A 242 -17.19 6.60 -1.87
CA ILE A 242 -17.90 6.68 -3.14
C ILE A 242 -16.93 7.49 -4.02
N LYS A 243 -15.88 6.85 -4.56
CA LYS A 243 -15.14 7.36 -5.70
C LYS A 243 -16.27 7.27 -6.69
N THR A 244 -16.99 8.38 -6.88
CA THR A 244 -17.82 8.58 -8.05
C THR A 244 -17.00 8.04 -9.17
N ALA A 245 -17.44 6.90 -9.73
CA ALA A 245 -16.63 6.10 -10.62
C ALA A 245 -16.04 7.05 -11.66
N ARG A 246 -14.71 7.20 -11.66
CA ARG A 246 -14.10 8.16 -12.58
C ARG A 246 -14.41 7.66 -13.98
N PRO A 247 -14.66 8.56 -14.94
CA PRO A 247 -14.79 8.16 -16.33
C PRO A 247 -13.58 7.28 -16.72
N VAL A 248 -13.83 6.14 -17.35
CA VAL A 248 -12.78 5.16 -17.68
C VAL A 248 -11.62 5.80 -18.45
N ASP A 249 -11.92 6.78 -19.31
CA ASP A 249 -10.92 7.54 -20.07
C ASP A 249 -9.95 8.33 -19.17
N GLU A 250 -10.42 8.87 -18.04
CA GLU A 250 -9.55 9.54 -17.06
C GLU A 250 -8.63 8.54 -16.38
N VAL A 251 -9.16 7.37 -16.00
CA VAL A 251 -8.38 6.31 -15.38
C VAL A 251 -7.33 5.75 -16.34
N LEU A 252 -7.68 5.57 -17.62
CA LEU A 252 -6.75 5.16 -18.66
C LEU A 252 -5.64 6.21 -18.88
N ARG A 253 -5.97 7.50 -18.86
CA ARG A 253 -4.96 8.57 -18.95
C ARG A 253 -3.96 8.51 -17.80
N ASP A 254 -4.41 8.18 -16.60
CA ASP A 254 -3.54 8.05 -15.42
C ASP A 254 -2.56 6.89 -15.54
N LEU A 255 -2.77 5.90 -16.42
CA LEU A 255 -1.76 4.87 -16.69
C LEU A 255 -0.46 5.44 -17.30
N ARG A 256 -0.53 6.60 -17.98
CA ARG A 256 0.63 7.23 -18.65
C ARG A 256 1.44 8.16 -17.76
N THR A 257 0.89 8.58 -16.62
CA THR A 257 1.55 9.55 -15.73
C THR A 257 2.90 9.05 -15.23
N GLU A 258 3.81 9.97 -14.92
CA GLU A 258 5.12 9.66 -14.32
C GLU A 258 4.99 9.21 -12.86
N GLN A 259 3.89 9.56 -12.19
CA GLN A 259 3.68 9.23 -10.78
C GLN A 259 3.26 7.77 -10.60
N THR A 260 4.13 6.96 -9.97
CA THR A 260 3.89 5.54 -9.73
C THR A 260 2.60 5.27 -8.95
N THR A 261 2.29 6.10 -7.95
CA THR A 261 1.06 5.98 -7.14
C THR A 261 -0.20 6.13 -7.99
N LEU A 262 -0.27 7.14 -8.86
CA LEU A 262 -1.43 7.35 -9.73
C LEU A 262 -1.59 6.21 -10.75
N ARG A 263 -0.48 5.68 -11.30
CA ARG A 263 -0.54 4.50 -12.19
C ARG A 263 -1.07 3.27 -11.45
N ARG A 264 -0.65 3.06 -10.21
CA ARG A 264 -1.11 1.93 -9.38
C ARG A 264 -2.60 2.06 -9.08
N GLU A 265 -3.04 3.22 -8.60
CA GLU A 265 -4.46 3.50 -8.36
C GLU A 265 -5.31 3.32 -9.62
N ALA A 266 -4.80 3.73 -10.78
CA ALA A 266 -5.50 3.55 -12.05
C ALA A 266 -5.66 2.07 -12.43
N ARG A 267 -4.65 1.23 -12.21
CA ARG A 267 -4.75 -0.23 -12.45
C ARG A 267 -5.75 -0.87 -11.48
N ASP A 268 -5.68 -0.51 -10.20
CA ASP A 268 -6.59 -1.03 -9.17
C ASP A 268 -8.05 -0.64 -9.52
N GLU A 269 -8.28 0.61 -9.92
CA GLU A 269 -9.61 1.09 -10.34
C GLU A 269 -10.10 0.39 -11.62
N LEU A 270 -9.25 0.25 -12.66
CA LEU A 270 -9.61 -0.51 -13.87
C LEU A 270 -9.92 -1.98 -13.56
N SER A 271 -9.15 -2.62 -12.68
CA SER A 271 -9.38 -4.01 -12.29
C SER A 271 -10.71 -4.21 -11.56
N SER A 272 -11.13 -3.21 -10.77
CA SER A 272 -12.39 -3.23 -10.02
C SER A 272 -13.62 -3.16 -10.94
N LEU A 273 -13.49 -2.56 -12.13
CA LEU A 273 -14.55 -2.55 -13.16
C LEU A 273 -14.79 -3.94 -13.77
N GLY A 274 -13.82 -4.85 -13.69
CA GLY A 274 -13.96 -6.22 -14.17
C GLY A 274 -14.26 -6.32 -15.67
N VAL A 275 -15.42 -6.87 -16.02
CA VAL A 275 -15.83 -7.10 -17.42
C VAL A 275 -16.02 -5.76 -18.17
N ASP A 276 -16.45 -4.71 -17.48
CA ASP A 276 -16.77 -3.42 -18.10
C ASP A 276 -15.53 -2.69 -18.62
N MET A 277 -14.33 -3.01 -18.11
CA MET A 277 -13.08 -2.43 -18.63
C MET A 277 -12.65 -3.03 -19.96
N VAL A 278 -13.06 -4.26 -20.32
CA VAL A 278 -12.49 -5.04 -21.43
C VAL A 278 -12.49 -4.24 -22.74
N VAL A 279 -13.65 -3.71 -23.13
CA VAL A 279 -13.80 -2.98 -24.40
C VAL A 279 -13.02 -1.65 -24.41
N PRO A 280 -13.21 -0.71 -23.45
CA PRO A 280 -12.45 0.55 -23.46
C PRO A 280 -10.95 0.32 -23.26
N GLY A 281 -10.56 -0.65 -22.43
CA GLY A 281 -9.17 -1.03 -22.21
C GLY A 281 -8.52 -1.56 -23.48
N MET A 282 -9.14 -2.51 -24.19
CA MET A 282 -8.56 -3.02 -25.45
C MET A 282 -8.55 -1.96 -26.55
N LYS A 283 -9.53 -1.06 -26.61
CA LYS A 283 -9.48 0.09 -27.52
C LYS A 283 -8.26 0.97 -27.25
N ALA A 284 -7.99 1.29 -25.97
CA ALA A 284 -6.80 2.04 -25.57
C ALA A 284 -5.51 1.25 -25.80
N PHE A 285 -5.53 -0.07 -25.64
CA PHE A 285 -4.39 -0.96 -25.90
C PHE A 285 -3.97 -0.94 -27.38
N HIS A 286 -4.93 -0.98 -28.31
CA HIS A 286 -4.63 -0.92 -29.75
C HIS A 286 -4.26 0.48 -30.21
N ALA A 287 -4.85 1.51 -29.61
CA ALA A 287 -4.49 2.91 -29.89
C ALA A 287 -3.08 3.25 -29.36
N ALA A 288 -2.64 2.56 -28.30
CA ALA A 288 -1.28 2.62 -27.81
C ALA A 288 -0.35 1.90 -28.80
N GLY A 289 0.52 2.68 -29.47
CA GLY A 289 1.59 2.14 -30.30
C GLY A 289 2.56 1.25 -29.50
N ALA A 290 3.52 0.65 -30.19
CA ALA A 290 4.53 -0.19 -29.55
C ALA A 290 5.30 0.54 -28.43
N ASP A 291 5.50 1.85 -28.57
CA ASP A 291 6.27 2.70 -27.68
C ASP A 291 5.52 3.13 -26.41
N ASP A 292 4.20 2.99 -26.36
CA ASP A 292 3.40 3.34 -25.17
C ASP A 292 3.34 2.16 -24.20
N TYR A 293 4.53 1.81 -23.70
CA TYR A 293 4.75 0.70 -22.78
C TYR A 293 3.85 0.77 -21.55
N ARG A 294 3.67 1.97 -20.97
CA ARG A 294 2.93 2.17 -19.72
C ARG A 294 1.44 1.90 -19.87
N MET A 295 0.82 2.38 -20.95
CA MET A 295 -0.58 2.09 -21.26
C MET A 295 -0.78 0.59 -21.47
N ARG A 296 0.04 -0.03 -22.32
CA ARG A 296 -0.08 -1.46 -22.66
C ARG A 296 0.12 -2.36 -21.45
N LEU A 297 1.17 -2.12 -20.65
CA LEU A 297 1.40 -2.86 -19.42
C LEU A 297 0.26 -2.63 -18.42
N GLY A 298 -0.16 -1.37 -18.23
CA GLY A 298 -1.22 -1.02 -17.28
C GLY A 298 -2.53 -1.74 -17.56
N ILE A 299 -2.95 -1.82 -18.82
CA ILE A 299 -4.16 -2.54 -19.24
C ILE A 299 -4.02 -4.05 -18.99
N VAL A 300 -2.90 -4.65 -19.36
CA VAL A 300 -2.69 -6.11 -19.19
C VAL A 300 -2.63 -6.48 -17.70
N VAL A 301 -2.00 -5.65 -16.87
CA VAL A 301 -1.99 -5.81 -15.41
C VAL A 301 -3.41 -5.70 -14.85
N ALA A 302 -4.19 -4.69 -15.27
CA ALA A 302 -5.57 -4.51 -14.81
C ALA A 302 -6.48 -5.69 -15.21
N LEU A 303 -6.35 -6.19 -16.44
CA LEU A 303 -7.04 -7.39 -16.93
C LEU A 303 -6.69 -8.63 -16.10
N THR A 304 -5.40 -8.82 -15.79
CA THR A 304 -4.94 -9.94 -14.95
C THR A 304 -5.49 -9.83 -13.53
N GLN A 305 -5.43 -8.63 -12.93
CA GLN A 305 -5.95 -8.37 -11.59
C GLN A 305 -7.46 -8.60 -11.52
N ALA A 306 -8.22 -8.19 -12.54
CA ALA A 306 -9.66 -8.44 -12.61
C ALA A 306 -10.00 -9.94 -12.50
N LEU A 307 -9.25 -10.81 -13.20
CA LEU A 307 -9.43 -12.27 -13.09
C LEU A 307 -8.91 -12.84 -11.77
N ARG A 308 -7.86 -12.26 -11.17
CA ARG A 308 -7.41 -12.65 -9.82
C ARG A 308 -8.48 -12.37 -8.76
N ILE A 309 -9.21 -11.26 -8.88
CA ILE A 309 -10.30 -10.89 -7.97
C ILE A 309 -11.46 -11.88 -8.10
N ASP A 310 -11.85 -12.21 -9.33
CA ASP A 310 -13.00 -13.09 -9.59
C ASP A 310 -12.80 -13.92 -10.87
N LYS A 311 -12.35 -15.17 -10.70
CA LYS A 311 -12.13 -16.12 -11.80
C LYS A 311 -13.44 -16.48 -12.53
N GLY A 312 -14.60 -16.30 -11.90
CA GLY A 312 -15.91 -16.56 -12.50
C GLY A 312 -16.22 -15.64 -13.68
N ARG A 313 -15.52 -14.50 -13.80
CA ARG A 313 -15.69 -13.53 -14.88
C ARG A 313 -14.95 -13.90 -16.17
N ALA A 314 -14.11 -14.93 -16.16
CA ALA A 314 -13.28 -15.32 -17.32
C ALA A 314 -14.09 -15.47 -18.61
N ARG A 315 -15.23 -16.19 -18.54
CA ARG A 315 -16.11 -16.37 -19.69
C ARG A 315 -16.68 -15.05 -20.22
N ALA A 316 -17.19 -14.19 -19.33
CA ALA A 316 -17.77 -12.91 -19.70
C ALA A 316 -16.72 -11.96 -20.31
N MET A 317 -15.49 -11.97 -19.77
CA MET A 317 -14.37 -11.21 -20.35
C MET A 317 -13.97 -11.75 -21.72
N SER A 318 -13.89 -13.08 -21.87
CA SER A 318 -13.62 -13.75 -23.15
C SER A 318 -14.65 -13.37 -24.22
N GLU A 319 -15.95 -13.40 -23.89
CA GLU A 319 -17.03 -13.03 -24.82
C GLU A 319 -16.94 -11.56 -25.30
N ARG A 320 -16.32 -10.67 -24.52
CA ARG A 320 -16.08 -9.26 -24.88
C ARG A 320 -14.81 -9.05 -25.71
N LEU A 321 -13.88 -10.00 -25.70
CA LEU A 321 -12.64 -9.94 -26.47
C LEU A 321 -12.89 -10.41 -27.91
N THR A 322 -12.47 -9.58 -28.86
CA THR A 322 -12.43 -9.94 -30.28
C THR A 322 -11.27 -10.87 -30.57
N ARG A 323 -11.28 -11.52 -31.74
CA ARG A 323 -10.13 -12.32 -32.20
C ARG A 323 -8.86 -11.47 -32.31
N THR A 324 -8.98 -10.22 -32.75
CA THR A 324 -7.85 -9.29 -32.85
C THR A 324 -7.26 -8.97 -31.49
N ASP A 325 -8.11 -8.79 -30.46
CA ASP A 325 -7.67 -8.57 -29.08
C ASP A 325 -6.87 -9.76 -28.55
N LEU A 326 -7.39 -10.98 -28.72
CA LEU A 326 -6.73 -12.21 -28.29
C LEU A 326 -5.36 -12.40 -28.95
N LEU A 327 -5.25 -12.14 -30.26
CA LEU A 327 -3.97 -12.24 -30.98
C LEU A 327 -2.97 -11.17 -30.52
N ALA A 328 -3.43 -9.95 -30.24
CA ALA A 328 -2.58 -8.88 -29.75
C ALA A 328 -2.05 -9.18 -28.34
N LEU A 329 -2.87 -9.77 -27.47
CA LEU A 329 -2.46 -10.23 -26.15
C LEU A 329 -1.52 -11.45 -26.24
N LEU A 330 -1.79 -12.41 -27.13
CA LEU A 330 -0.89 -13.55 -27.36
C LEU A 330 0.51 -13.09 -27.81
N LYS A 331 0.59 -12.07 -28.66
CA LYS A 331 1.87 -11.50 -29.10
C LYS A 331 2.71 -10.96 -27.94
N LEU A 332 2.10 -10.54 -26.83
CA LEU A 332 2.84 -10.08 -25.65
C LEU A 332 3.58 -11.22 -24.93
N VAL A 333 3.21 -12.48 -25.16
CA VAL A 333 3.91 -13.65 -24.59
C VAL A 333 5.34 -13.76 -25.11
N GLU A 334 5.62 -13.19 -26.29
CA GLU A 334 6.97 -13.11 -26.88
C GLU A 334 7.66 -11.77 -26.63
N HIS A 335 7.06 -10.87 -25.84
CA HIS A 335 7.61 -9.53 -25.62
C HIS A 335 8.99 -9.61 -24.95
N PRO A 336 9.99 -8.75 -25.28
CA PRO A 336 11.32 -8.80 -24.65
C PRO A 336 11.32 -8.48 -23.15
N ASP A 337 10.41 -7.61 -22.71
CA ASP A 337 10.20 -7.34 -21.27
C ASP A 337 9.51 -8.53 -20.57
N ARG A 338 10.13 -9.01 -19.49
CA ARG A 338 9.64 -10.17 -18.71
C ARG A 338 8.30 -9.90 -18.05
N THR A 339 8.06 -8.68 -17.57
CA THR A 339 6.85 -8.32 -16.83
C THR A 339 5.62 -8.40 -17.73
N MET A 340 5.69 -7.83 -18.94
CA MET A 340 4.66 -7.96 -19.95
C MET A 340 4.39 -9.43 -20.32
N ARG A 341 5.43 -10.24 -20.53
CA ARG A 341 5.26 -11.68 -20.82
C ARG A 341 4.49 -12.40 -19.73
N LEU A 342 4.87 -12.17 -18.46
CA LEU A 342 4.27 -12.85 -17.32
C LEU A 342 2.79 -12.51 -17.17
N TYR A 343 2.43 -11.22 -17.17
CA TYR A 343 1.04 -10.81 -17.02
C TYR A 343 0.18 -11.24 -18.21
N ALA A 344 0.70 -11.16 -19.45
CA ALA A 344 -0.04 -11.63 -20.62
C ALA A 344 -0.27 -13.16 -20.57
N THR A 345 0.75 -13.91 -20.18
CA THR A 345 0.66 -15.38 -20.04
C THR A 345 -0.36 -15.76 -18.98
N GLU A 346 -0.30 -15.11 -17.81
CA GLU A 346 -1.22 -15.38 -16.71
C GLU A 346 -2.66 -15.03 -17.09
N PHE A 347 -2.91 -13.85 -17.65
CA PHE A 347 -4.24 -13.45 -18.09
C PHE A 347 -4.83 -14.45 -19.09
N LEU A 348 -4.07 -14.82 -20.14
CA LEU A 348 -4.55 -15.74 -21.17
C LEU A 348 -4.73 -17.17 -20.65
N PHE A 349 -3.86 -17.61 -19.74
CA PHE A 349 -4.03 -18.88 -19.04
C PHE A 349 -5.34 -18.89 -18.25
N ASP A 350 -5.56 -17.88 -17.40
CA ASP A 350 -6.77 -17.77 -16.57
C ASP A 350 -8.05 -17.57 -17.38
N LEU A 351 -7.95 -16.87 -18.52
CA LEU A 351 -9.07 -16.65 -19.42
C LEU A 351 -9.60 -17.96 -20.00
N GLY A 352 -8.73 -18.93 -20.28
CA GLY A 352 -9.10 -20.28 -20.74
C GLY A 352 -9.83 -20.30 -22.09
N ASP A 353 -9.61 -19.29 -22.93
CA ASP A 353 -10.37 -19.10 -24.17
C ASP A 353 -9.89 -20.06 -25.28
N ALA A 354 -10.75 -20.98 -25.68
CA ALA A 354 -10.47 -21.98 -26.73
C ALA A 354 -9.95 -21.37 -28.05
N ARG A 355 -10.36 -20.14 -28.39
CA ARG A 355 -9.93 -19.43 -29.62
C ARG A 355 -8.43 -19.12 -29.63
N THR A 356 -7.76 -19.20 -28.47
CA THR A 356 -6.31 -18.98 -28.34
C THR A 356 -5.47 -20.22 -28.63
N VAL A 357 -6.05 -21.42 -28.62
CA VAL A 357 -5.28 -22.67 -28.66
C VAL A 357 -4.48 -22.82 -29.94
N MET A 358 -5.13 -22.75 -31.10
CA MET A 358 -4.43 -22.92 -32.39
C MET A 358 -3.41 -21.80 -32.65
N PRO A 359 -3.75 -20.50 -32.48
CA PRO A 359 -2.75 -19.43 -32.58
C PRO A 359 -1.55 -19.61 -31.65
N ALA A 360 -1.77 -20.02 -30.39
CA ALA A 360 -0.68 -20.24 -29.45
C ALA A 360 0.22 -21.42 -29.87
N LEU A 361 -0.37 -22.51 -30.40
CA LEU A 361 0.39 -23.66 -30.92
C LEU A 361 1.21 -23.30 -32.17
N ASP A 362 0.66 -22.47 -33.06
CA ASP A 362 1.38 -21.99 -34.25
C ASP A 362 2.57 -21.10 -33.85
N MET A 363 2.36 -20.17 -32.90
CA MET A 363 3.45 -19.35 -32.35
C MET A 363 4.50 -20.21 -31.63
N ALA A 364 4.07 -21.20 -30.85
CA ALA A 364 4.97 -22.09 -30.10
C ALA A 364 5.86 -22.92 -31.03
N ARG A 365 5.36 -23.28 -32.21
CA ARG A 365 6.13 -23.96 -33.26
C ARG A 365 7.15 -23.03 -33.93
N ALA A 366 6.79 -21.76 -34.12
CA ALA A 366 7.62 -20.78 -34.81
C ALA A 366 8.73 -20.19 -33.94
N THR A 367 8.52 -20.11 -32.63
CA THR A 367 9.47 -19.49 -31.70
C THR A 367 10.72 -20.34 -31.48
N THR A 368 11.88 -19.69 -31.35
CA THR A 368 13.17 -20.35 -31.02
C THR A 368 13.46 -20.40 -29.53
N SER A 369 12.71 -19.63 -28.72
CA SER A 369 12.85 -19.55 -27.26
C SER A 369 12.02 -20.62 -26.57
N ASP A 370 12.65 -21.53 -25.83
CA ASP A 370 11.93 -22.55 -25.05
C ASP A 370 11.08 -21.91 -23.95
N ASP A 371 11.52 -20.81 -23.34
CA ASP A 371 10.74 -20.06 -22.33
C ASP A 371 9.44 -19.51 -22.93
N THR A 372 9.51 -18.95 -24.14
CA THR A 372 8.33 -18.45 -24.87
C THR A 372 7.41 -19.60 -25.24
N ARG A 373 7.99 -20.71 -25.74
CA ARG A 373 7.25 -21.92 -26.08
C ARG A 373 6.53 -22.50 -24.86
N TYR A 374 7.21 -22.57 -23.71
CA TYR A 374 6.63 -23.01 -22.44
C TYR A 374 5.42 -22.16 -22.06
N ASN A 375 5.54 -20.83 -22.10
CA ASN A 375 4.43 -19.94 -21.76
C ASN A 375 3.23 -20.10 -22.69
N LEU A 376 3.45 -20.27 -24.00
CA LEU A 376 2.39 -20.53 -24.97
C LEU A 376 1.70 -21.89 -24.72
N VAL A 377 2.48 -22.94 -24.44
CA VAL A 377 1.94 -24.26 -24.07
C VAL A 377 1.18 -24.20 -22.74
N LEU A 378 1.61 -23.37 -21.79
CA LEU A 378 0.89 -23.15 -20.54
C LEU A 378 -0.50 -22.57 -20.83
N ILE A 379 -0.62 -21.54 -21.66
CA ILE A 379 -1.92 -20.98 -22.09
C ILE A 379 -2.80 -22.06 -22.72
N VAL A 380 -2.24 -22.86 -23.63
CA VAL A 380 -2.94 -23.98 -24.26
C VAL A 380 -3.46 -24.96 -23.21
N SER A 381 -2.72 -25.23 -22.14
CA SER A 381 -3.09 -26.25 -21.16
C SER A 381 -4.45 -26.01 -20.48
N ASN A 382 -4.81 -24.75 -20.20
CA ASN A 382 -6.11 -24.43 -19.62
C ASN A 382 -7.19 -24.33 -20.71
N ALA A 383 -6.89 -23.64 -21.83
CA ALA A 383 -7.84 -23.43 -22.92
C ALA A 383 -8.21 -24.72 -23.68
N TYR A 384 -7.34 -25.72 -23.69
CA TYR A 384 -7.55 -27.00 -24.38
C TYR A 384 -8.81 -27.74 -23.90
N ARG A 385 -9.15 -27.62 -22.61
CA ARG A 385 -10.33 -28.27 -22.02
C ARG A 385 -11.63 -27.74 -22.61
N ALA A 386 -11.64 -26.47 -23.00
CA ALA A 386 -12.78 -25.79 -23.61
C ALA A 386 -12.90 -26.03 -25.14
N LEU A 387 -11.93 -26.72 -25.77
CA LEU A 387 -12.00 -27.01 -27.20
C LEU A 387 -13.21 -27.90 -27.55
N PRO A 388 -13.95 -27.54 -28.63
CA PRO A 388 -14.93 -28.42 -29.24
C PRO A 388 -14.30 -29.76 -29.66
N ALA A 389 -15.08 -30.84 -29.62
CA ALA A 389 -14.59 -32.19 -29.95
C ALA A 389 -13.94 -32.28 -31.35
N ALA A 390 -14.45 -31.51 -32.33
CA ALA A 390 -13.91 -31.44 -33.68
C ALA A 390 -12.51 -30.78 -33.76
N GLU A 391 -12.18 -29.90 -32.82
CA GLU A 391 -10.91 -29.15 -32.80
C GLU A 391 -9.82 -29.82 -31.95
N ARG A 392 -10.17 -30.80 -31.10
CA ARG A 392 -9.20 -31.52 -30.27
C ARG A 392 -8.19 -32.36 -31.06
N PRO A 393 -8.56 -33.11 -32.12
CA PRO A 393 -7.60 -33.88 -32.90
C PRO A 393 -6.47 -33.05 -33.54
N PRO A 394 -6.73 -31.93 -34.26
CA PRO A 394 -5.65 -31.12 -34.80
C PRO A 394 -4.77 -30.49 -33.71
N ALA A 395 -5.36 -30.03 -32.59
CA ALA A 395 -4.60 -29.52 -31.46
C ALA A 395 -3.71 -30.60 -30.81
N THR A 396 -4.22 -31.83 -30.66
CA THR A 396 -3.46 -33.00 -30.19
C THR A 396 -2.27 -33.30 -31.10
N ALA A 397 -2.49 -33.31 -32.41
CA ALA A 397 -1.42 -33.55 -33.39
C ALA A 397 -0.35 -32.46 -33.32
N ALA A 398 -0.74 -31.19 -33.20
CA ALA A 398 0.17 -30.07 -33.06
C ALA A 398 1.00 -30.14 -31.76
N LEU A 399 0.38 -30.51 -30.63
CA LEU A 399 1.07 -30.73 -29.36
C LEU A 399 2.11 -31.86 -29.45
N ARG A 400 1.75 -33.00 -30.06
CA ARG A 400 2.69 -34.11 -30.27
C ARG A 400 3.86 -33.71 -31.17
N ALA A 401 3.59 -32.99 -32.26
CA ALA A 401 4.63 -32.48 -33.15
C ALA A 401 5.58 -31.51 -32.41
N LEU A 402 5.04 -30.62 -31.58
CA LEU A 402 5.82 -29.68 -30.76
C LEU A 402 6.70 -30.42 -29.74
N SER A 403 6.18 -31.46 -29.10
CA SER A 403 6.93 -32.29 -28.14
C SER A 403 8.11 -33.03 -28.79
N GLY A 404 7.98 -33.40 -30.08
CA GLY A 404 9.04 -34.05 -30.84
C GLY A 404 10.17 -33.13 -31.31
N GLN A 405 10.02 -31.80 -31.20
CA GLN A 405 11.05 -30.87 -31.66
C GLN A 405 12.30 -30.93 -30.76
N PRO A 406 13.52 -30.94 -31.33
CA PRO A 406 14.77 -30.97 -30.55
C PRO A 406 14.95 -29.78 -29.62
N THR A 407 14.39 -28.63 -30.00
CA THR A 407 14.50 -27.38 -29.22
C THR A 407 13.51 -27.30 -28.06
N THR A 408 12.57 -28.26 -27.93
CA THR A 408 11.57 -28.26 -26.86
C THR A 408 12.18 -28.82 -25.58
N GLY A 409 12.28 -27.96 -24.58
CA GLY A 409 12.84 -28.29 -23.27
C GLY A 409 11.95 -29.21 -22.44
N PRO A 410 12.51 -29.80 -21.37
CA PRO A 410 11.84 -30.80 -20.56
C PRO A 410 10.54 -30.27 -19.91
N LYS A 411 10.55 -29.06 -19.34
CA LYS A 411 9.36 -28.46 -18.72
C LYS A 411 8.20 -28.29 -19.70
N THR A 412 8.52 -27.93 -20.95
CA THR A 412 7.53 -27.80 -22.02
C THR A 412 6.97 -29.17 -22.39
N LYS A 413 7.82 -30.19 -22.56
CA LYS A 413 7.40 -31.58 -22.82
C LYS A 413 6.50 -32.12 -21.71
N ASP A 414 6.88 -31.97 -20.44
CA ASP A 414 6.10 -32.40 -19.28
C ASP A 414 4.70 -31.74 -19.27
N THR A 415 4.64 -30.46 -19.65
CA THR A 415 3.36 -29.75 -19.75
C THR A 415 2.51 -30.29 -20.89
N ILE A 416 3.10 -30.54 -22.07
CA ILE A 416 2.39 -31.17 -23.20
C ILE A 416 1.83 -32.54 -22.78
N GLU A 417 2.65 -33.38 -22.14
CA GLU A 417 2.22 -34.70 -21.69
C GLU A 417 1.07 -34.65 -20.67
N ARG A 418 1.03 -33.65 -19.79
CA ARG A 418 -0.10 -33.45 -18.88
C ARG A 418 -1.38 -33.12 -19.65
N ILE A 419 -1.30 -32.25 -20.67
CA ILE A 419 -2.47 -31.90 -21.51
C ILE A 419 -3.00 -33.15 -22.24
N LEU A 420 -2.09 -33.97 -22.79
CA LEU A 420 -2.45 -35.16 -23.55
C LEU A 420 -3.03 -36.29 -22.68
N ARG A 421 -2.74 -36.30 -21.38
CA ARG A 421 -3.29 -37.27 -20.42
C ARG A 421 -4.70 -36.92 -19.94
N GLY A 422 -5.09 -35.64 -19.98
CA GLY A 422 -6.40 -35.13 -19.55
C GLY A 422 -6.41 -34.60 -18.13
#